data_AF-A0A6J7UDH6-F1
#
_entry.id   AF-A0A6J7UDH6-F1
#
_cell.length_a   1.000
_cell.length_b   1.000
_cell.length_c   1.000
_cell.angle_alpha   90.00
_cell.angle_beta   90.00
_cell.angle_gamma   90.00
#
_symmetry.space_group_name_H-M   'P 1'
#
loop_
_entity.id
_entity.type
_entity.pdbx_description
1 polymer ?
#
loop_
_entity_poly.entity_id
_entity_poly.type
_entity_poly.pdbx_seq_one_letter_code
_entity_poly.pdbx_strand_id
1 'polypeptide(L)'
;MRLLPTVDFIAPGASCELLGVYFATSGQFFEHRMFVDHKVPNAKSRVNYKGALAGDQAHTVWIGDVFIRAAAEGTDTYELNRNLLLTDGARADSVPNLEIETGEIVGAGHASTTGRFDDEQLFYLMSRGINSADARRLVVRGFFNEIVSEIGDEVIQDRLMDRIDGELARAGA
;
A
#
# COMPACT_ATOMS: atom_id res chain seq x y z
N MET A 1 -10.26 7.88 -10.19
CA MET A 1 -9.32 7.15 -11.07
C MET A 1 -9.35 5.68 -10.71
N ARG A 2 -9.21 4.78 -11.69
CA ARG A 2 -9.11 3.33 -11.45
C ARG A 2 -7.85 2.78 -12.13
N LEU A 3 -7.08 1.97 -11.41
CA LEU A 3 -5.91 1.25 -11.91
C LEU A 3 -6.13 -0.25 -11.78
N LEU A 4 -5.76 -1.00 -12.82
CA LEU A 4 -5.90 -2.46 -12.85
C LEU A 4 -4.60 -3.17 -13.27
N PRO A 5 -3.53 -3.15 -12.45
CA PRO A 5 -2.32 -3.90 -12.77
C PRO A 5 -2.61 -5.41 -12.77
N THR A 6 -2.12 -6.11 -13.79
CA THR A 6 -2.21 -7.58 -13.86
C THR A 6 -0.83 -8.18 -14.07
N VAL A 7 -0.52 -9.23 -13.31
CA VAL A 7 0.71 -10.01 -13.46
C VAL A 7 0.33 -11.45 -13.76
N ASP A 8 0.80 -11.96 -14.88
CA ASP A 8 0.69 -13.36 -15.28
C ASP A 8 2.07 -14.02 -15.22
N PHE A 9 2.24 -15.01 -14.34
CA PHE A 9 3.46 -15.80 -14.34
C PHE A 9 3.40 -16.90 -15.41
N ILE A 10 4.19 -16.74 -16.47
CA ILE A 10 4.19 -17.63 -17.65
C ILE A 10 5.35 -18.62 -17.69
N ALA A 11 6.32 -18.52 -16.79
CA ALA A 11 7.48 -19.41 -16.71
C ALA A 11 7.89 -19.68 -15.25
N PRO A 12 8.31 -20.91 -14.92
CA PRO A 12 8.70 -21.26 -13.54
C PRO A 12 9.82 -20.39 -13.00
N GLY A 13 9.78 -20.11 -11.69
CA GLY A 13 10.81 -19.32 -11.00
C GLY A 13 10.74 -17.80 -11.25
N ALA A 14 9.72 -17.33 -11.98
CA ALA A 14 9.52 -15.90 -12.19
C ALA A 14 9.11 -15.18 -10.90
N SER A 15 9.45 -13.90 -10.79
CA SER A 15 9.12 -13.08 -9.63
C SER A 15 8.59 -11.70 -10.02
N CYS A 16 7.68 -11.15 -9.23
CA CYS A 16 7.27 -9.75 -9.35
C CYS A 16 7.23 -9.04 -7.99
N GLU A 17 7.47 -7.73 -8.04
CA GLU A 17 7.28 -6.83 -6.93
C GLU A 17 6.41 -5.66 -7.40
N LEU A 18 5.33 -5.41 -6.69
CA LEU A 18 4.39 -4.32 -6.96
C LEU A 18 4.38 -3.38 -5.76
N LEU A 19 5.05 -2.24 -5.92
CA LEU A 19 5.10 -1.17 -4.94
C LEU A 19 4.17 -0.04 -5.35
N GLY A 20 3.27 0.39 -4.46
CA GLY A 20 2.31 1.45 -4.75
C GLY A 20 2.12 2.44 -3.62
N VAL A 21 2.07 3.72 -3.97
CA VAL A 21 1.75 4.82 -3.05
C VAL A 21 0.62 5.65 -3.64
N TYR A 22 -0.38 5.97 -2.82
CA TYR A 22 -1.44 6.90 -3.18
C TYR A 22 -1.80 7.85 -2.04
N PHE A 23 -2.13 9.09 -2.40
CA PHE A 23 -2.58 10.13 -1.48
C PHE A 23 -3.86 10.76 -2.01
N ALA A 24 -5.00 10.50 -1.38
CA ALA A 24 -6.29 11.06 -1.79
C ALA A 24 -6.64 12.30 -0.96
N THR A 25 -7.02 13.37 -1.62
CA THR A 25 -7.54 14.60 -0.98
C THR A 25 -9.05 14.74 -1.14
N SER A 26 -9.63 15.81 -0.59
CA SER A 26 -11.07 16.10 -0.63
C SER A 26 -11.72 15.84 -2.00
N GLY A 27 -12.82 15.08 -2.00
CA GLY A 27 -13.61 14.71 -3.18
C GLY A 27 -12.92 13.76 -4.17
N GLN A 28 -11.69 13.30 -3.90
CA GLN A 28 -11.00 12.36 -4.78
C GLN A 28 -11.42 10.92 -4.50
N PHE A 29 -11.60 10.17 -5.58
CA PHE A 29 -11.82 8.73 -5.54
C PHE A 29 -10.70 7.99 -6.28
N PHE A 30 -10.01 7.07 -5.60
CA PHE A 30 -9.02 6.18 -6.22
C PHE A 30 -9.37 4.72 -5.98
N GLU A 31 -9.29 3.92 -7.03
CA GLU A 31 -9.47 2.48 -6.94
C GLU A 31 -8.28 1.77 -7.56
N HIS A 32 -7.74 0.82 -6.81
CA HIS A 32 -6.69 -0.08 -7.26
C HIS A 32 -7.24 -1.49 -7.21
N ARG A 33 -7.23 -2.16 -8.36
CA ARG A 33 -7.62 -3.55 -8.50
C ARG A 33 -6.47 -4.34 -9.11
N MET A 34 -5.60 -4.88 -8.27
CA MET A 34 -4.52 -5.71 -8.78
C MET A 34 -4.96 -7.15 -8.94
N PHE A 35 -4.43 -7.83 -9.95
CA PHE A 35 -4.58 -9.27 -10.12
C PHE A 35 -3.21 -9.93 -10.33
N VAL A 36 -2.88 -10.94 -9.53
CA VAL A 36 -1.66 -11.75 -9.69
C VAL A 36 -2.07 -13.21 -9.89
N ASP A 37 -1.75 -13.75 -11.06
CA ASP A 37 -2.08 -15.11 -11.45
C ASP A 37 -0.81 -15.99 -11.46
N HIS A 38 -0.69 -16.84 -10.44
CA HIS A 38 0.35 -17.86 -10.32
C HIS A 38 -0.09 -19.10 -11.09
N LYS A 39 0.40 -19.23 -12.33
CA LYS A 39 0.07 -20.35 -13.24
C LYS A 39 1.13 -21.44 -13.28
N VAL A 40 2.31 -21.16 -12.75
CA VAL A 40 3.54 -21.95 -12.94
C VAL A 40 4.26 -22.17 -11.63
N PRO A 41 5.04 -23.27 -11.50
CA PRO A 41 5.75 -23.56 -10.27
C PRO A 41 6.78 -22.51 -9.86
N ASN A 42 7.03 -22.41 -8.56
CA ASN A 42 8.10 -21.62 -7.93
C ASN A 42 8.04 -20.12 -8.25
N ALA A 43 6.87 -19.61 -8.63
CA ALA A 43 6.67 -18.18 -8.84
C ALA A 43 6.57 -17.43 -7.51
N LYS A 44 7.03 -16.17 -7.49
CA LYS A 44 7.04 -15.34 -6.29
C LYS A 44 6.43 -13.96 -6.53
N SER A 45 5.60 -13.49 -5.60
CA SER A 45 5.10 -12.11 -5.66
C SER A 45 5.17 -11.41 -4.31
N ARG A 46 5.53 -10.13 -4.36
CA ARG A 46 5.42 -9.20 -3.24
C ARG A 46 4.58 -8.01 -3.69
N VAL A 47 3.47 -7.78 -3.02
CA VAL A 47 2.58 -6.66 -3.29
C VAL A 47 2.51 -5.81 -2.04
N ASN A 48 2.96 -4.56 -2.13
CA ASN A 48 2.94 -3.63 -1.00
C ASN A 48 2.36 -2.31 -1.48
N TYR A 49 1.21 -1.92 -0.93
CA TYR A 49 0.53 -0.68 -1.28
C TYR A 49 0.19 0.11 -0.03
N LYS A 50 0.51 1.40 -0.06
CA LYS A 50 0.25 2.33 1.03
C LYS A 50 -0.56 3.53 0.58
N GLY A 51 -1.61 3.82 1.34
CA GLY A 51 -2.52 4.93 1.14
C GLY A 51 -2.52 5.92 2.28
N ALA A 52 -2.59 7.22 1.99
CA ALA A 52 -3.02 8.23 2.96
C ALA A 52 -4.20 9.03 2.39
N LEU A 53 -5.13 9.39 3.26
CA LEU A 53 -6.35 10.08 2.85
C LEU A 53 -6.62 11.27 3.75
N ALA A 54 -6.88 12.43 3.17
CA ALA A 54 -7.23 13.65 3.89
C ALA A 54 -8.38 14.41 3.21
N GLY A 55 -9.19 15.09 4.02
CA GLY A 55 -10.28 15.92 3.56
C GLY A 55 -11.62 15.19 3.43
N ASP A 56 -12.66 15.98 3.15
CA ASP A 56 -14.04 15.50 3.07
C ASP A 56 -14.27 14.67 1.80
N GLN A 57 -14.97 13.55 1.93
CA GLN A 57 -15.27 12.61 0.85
C GLN A 57 -14.03 12.08 0.10
N ALA A 58 -12.84 12.11 0.72
CA ALA A 58 -11.68 11.42 0.17
C ALA A 58 -11.89 9.91 0.31
N HIS A 59 -11.88 9.18 -0.81
CA HIS A 59 -12.27 7.77 -0.84
C HIS A 59 -11.28 6.92 -1.63
N THR A 60 -10.77 5.86 -1.01
CA THR A 60 -9.95 4.87 -1.72
C THR A 60 -10.54 3.49 -1.61
N VAL A 61 -10.38 2.70 -2.66
CA VAL A 61 -10.76 1.29 -2.74
C VAL A 61 -9.54 0.47 -3.15
N TRP A 62 -9.22 -0.54 -2.36
CA TRP A 62 -8.25 -1.57 -2.70
C TRP A 62 -8.99 -2.89 -2.93
N ILE A 63 -8.78 -3.50 -4.10
CA ILE A 63 -9.18 -4.87 -4.39
C ILE A 63 -7.91 -5.64 -4.77
N GLY A 64 -7.49 -6.53 -3.88
CA GLY A 64 -6.37 -7.43 -4.15
C GLY A 64 -6.89 -8.78 -4.57
N ASP A 65 -6.54 -9.26 -5.75
CA ASP A 65 -6.90 -10.61 -6.19
C ASP A 65 -5.61 -11.42 -6.48
N VAL A 66 -5.32 -12.42 -5.66
CA VAL A 66 -4.22 -13.37 -5.91
C VAL A 66 -4.80 -14.74 -6.16
N PHE A 67 -4.48 -15.33 -7.32
CA PHE A 67 -4.91 -16.67 -7.66
C PHE A 67 -3.70 -17.59 -7.82
N ILE A 68 -3.66 -18.66 -7.03
CA ILE A 68 -2.67 -19.73 -7.11
C ILE A 68 -3.34 -20.95 -7.72
N ARG A 69 -3.00 -21.24 -8.98
CA ARG A 69 -3.56 -22.37 -9.73
C ARG A 69 -3.00 -23.69 -9.24
N ALA A 70 -3.73 -24.77 -9.53
CA ALA A 70 -3.34 -26.13 -9.15
C ALA A 70 -1.89 -26.51 -9.53
N ALA A 71 -1.39 -26.03 -10.67
CA ALA A 71 -0.03 -26.32 -11.17
C ALA A 71 1.08 -25.44 -10.56
N ALA A 72 0.74 -24.44 -9.72
CA ALA A 72 1.68 -23.47 -9.19
C ALA A 72 2.31 -23.91 -7.86
N GLU A 73 2.86 -25.13 -7.86
CA GLU A 73 3.57 -25.67 -6.70
C GLU A 73 4.79 -24.80 -6.34
N GLY A 74 5.14 -24.72 -5.06
CA GLY A 74 6.27 -23.91 -4.58
C GLY A 74 6.03 -22.39 -4.63
N THR A 75 4.79 -21.94 -4.81
CA THR A 75 4.46 -20.50 -4.78
C THR A 75 4.80 -19.86 -3.44
N ASP A 76 5.35 -18.65 -3.49
CA ASP A 76 5.60 -17.79 -2.32
C ASP A 76 5.05 -16.38 -2.61
N THR A 77 3.93 -16.02 -1.99
CA THR A 77 3.25 -14.74 -2.21
C THR A 77 2.86 -14.03 -0.92
N TYR A 78 3.00 -12.71 -0.90
CA TYR A 78 2.47 -11.87 0.17
C TYR A 78 1.88 -10.57 -0.38
N GLU A 79 0.66 -10.26 0.05
CA GLU A 79 -0.08 -9.04 -0.29
C GLU A 79 -0.26 -8.16 0.95
N LEU A 80 0.11 -6.88 0.86
CA LEU A 80 -0.02 -5.92 1.93
C LEU A 80 -0.67 -4.63 1.42
N ASN A 81 -1.78 -4.25 2.04
CA ASN A 81 -2.39 -2.93 1.87
C ASN A 81 -2.48 -2.21 3.23
N ARG A 82 -1.92 -1.01 3.35
CA ARG A 82 -2.04 -0.20 4.56
C ARG A 82 -2.60 1.18 4.22
N ASN A 83 -3.59 1.64 4.97
CA ASN A 83 -4.21 2.95 4.78
C ASN A 83 -4.15 3.78 6.05
N LEU A 84 -3.83 5.06 5.90
CA LEU A 84 -3.85 6.04 6.97
C LEU A 84 -4.90 7.11 6.69
N LEU A 85 -5.92 7.19 7.54
CA LEU A 85 -6.94 8.23 7.51
C LEU A 85 -6.44 9.42 8.33
N LEU A 86 -6.17 10.54 7.66
CA LEU A 86 -5.57 11.74 8.25
C LEU A 86 -6.59 12.70 8.85
N THR A 87 -7.83 12.65 8.35
CA THR A 87 -8.94 13.50 8.81
C THR A 87 -10.21 12.68 9.02
N ASP A 88 -11.15 13.22 9.78
CA ASP A 88 -12.52 12.74 9.77
C ASP A 88 -13.16 12.95 8.38
N GLY A 89 -14.02 12.01 7.94
CA GLY A 89 -14.69 12.06 6.64
C GLY A 89 -13.96 11.33 5.50
N ALA A 90 -12.68 10.97 5.67
CA ALA A 90 -11.98 10.10 4.74
C ALA A 90 -12.39 8.62 4.92
N ARG A 91 -12.44 7.87 3.82
CA ARG A 91 -12.84 6.46 3.80
C ARG A 91 -11.87 5.62 2.97
N ALA A 92 -11.41 4.51 3.52
CA ALA A 92 -10.66 3.50 2.78
C ALA A 92 -11.37 2.16 2.89
N ASP A 93 -11.83 1.63 1.75
CA ASP A 93 -12.32 0.26 1.64
C ASP A 93 -11.19 -0.62 1.11
N SER A 94 -10.97 -1.79 1.70
CA SER A 94 -9.92 -2.72 1.25
C SER A 94 -10.41 -4.15 1.35
N VAL A 95 -10.32 -4.88 0.24
CA VAL A 95 -10.82 -6.24 0.07
C VAL A 95 -9.73 -7.08 -0.61
N PRO A 96 -8.84 -7.71 0.19
CA PRO A 96 -7.90 -8.69 -0.33
C PRO A 96 -8.58 -10.06 -0.46
N ASN A 97 -8.35 -10.72 -1.59
CA ASN A 97 -8.88 -12.03 -1.95
C ASN A 97 -7.71 -12.94 -2.32
N LEU A 98 -7.76 -14.16 -1.81
CA LEU A 98 -6.74 -15.18 -2.05
C LEU A 98 -7.43 -16.49 -2.39
N GLU A 99 -7.23 -16.96 -3.62
CA GLU A 99 -7.73 -18.24 -4.10
C GLU A 99 -6.55 -19.19 -4.31
N ILE A 100 -6.62 -20.38 -3.72
CA ILE A 100 -5.53 -21.36 -3.71
C ILE A 100 -6.08 -22.74 -4.08
N GLU A 101 -5.64 -23.27 -5.22
CA GLU A 101 -6.05 -24.58 -5.74
C GLU A 101 -5.06 -25.72 -5.43
N THR A 102 -3.92 -25.42 -4.81
CA THR A 102 -2.89 -26.41 -4.46
C THR A 102 -2.43 -26.28 -3.01
N GLY A 103 -2.15 -27.43 -2.37
CA GLY A 103 -1.59 -27.47 -1.01
C GLY A 103 -0.07 -27.36 -0.98
N GLU A 104 0.60 -27.50 -2.12
CA GLU A 104 2.06 -27.57 -2.22
C GLU A 104 2.65 -26.17 -2.46
N ILE A 105 2.49 -25.25 -1.50
CA ILE A 105 3.05 -23.89 -1.57
C ILE A 105 4.04 -23.63 -0.44
N VAL A 106 4.98 -22.71 -0.66
CA VAL A 106 5.89 -22.24 0.40
C VAL A 106 5.15 -21.34 1.38
N GLY A 107 4.32 -20.44 0.85
CA GLY A 107 3.52 -19.53 1.67
C GLY A 107 2.65 -18.62 0.83
N ALA A 108 1.46 -18.35 1.34
CA ALA A 108 0.57 -17.34 0.79
C ALA A 108 -0.07 -16.58 1.94
N GLY A 109 -0.10 -15.25 1.85
CA GLY A 109 -0.72 -14.42 2.86
C GLY A 109 -1.16 -13.09 2.30
N HIS A 110 -2.16 -12.51 2.97
CA HIS A 110 -2.52 -11.12 2.77
C HIS A 110 -2.65 -10.42 4.12
N ALA A 111 -2.49 -9.10 4.12
CA ALA A 111 -2.79 -8.25 5.25
C ALA A 111 -3.33 -6.92 4.73
N SER A 112 -4.42 -6.47 5.35
CA SER A 112 -5.00 -5.16 5.08
C SER A 112 -5.27 -4.44 6.38
N THR A 113 -4.75 -3.23 6.53
CA THR A 113 -5.01 -2.37 7.69
C THR A 113 -5.44 -0.99 7.28
N THR A 114 -6.42 -0.45 8.00
CA THR A 114 -6.83 0.95 7.90
C THR A 114 -6.83 1.53 9.30
N GLY A 115 -6.04 2.58 9.51
CA GLY A 115 -5.86 3.20 10.82
C GLY A 115 -5.90 4.72 10.73
N ARG A 116 -5.99 5.35 11.90
CA ARG A 116 -5.74 6.78 12.07
C ARG A 116 -4.34 6.95 12.66
N PHE A 117 -3.94 8.19 12.91
CA PHE A 117 -2.76 8.44 13.71
C PHE A 117 -2.85 7.77 15.08
N ASP A 118 -1.72 7.25 15.55
CA ASP A 118 -1.56 6.80 16.91
C ASP A 118 -1.31 8.04 17.81
N ASP A 119 -2.27 8.33 18.68
CA ASP A 119 -2.21 9.47 19.58
C ASP A 119 -0.99 9.40 20.52
N GLU A 120 -0.52 8.19 20.87
CA GLU A 120 0.67 8.02 21.71
C GLU A 120 1.95 8.39 20.93
N GLN A 121 2.03 8.02 19.65
CA GLN A 121 3.15 8.43 18.78
C GLN A 121 3.17 9.94 18.57
N LEU A 122 2.01 10.56 18.31
CA LEU A 122 1.91 12.01 18.17
C LEU A 122 2.27 12.70 19.49
N PHE A 123 1.72 12.23 20.61
CA PHE A 123 2.03 12.78 21.93
C PHE A 123 3.53 12.67 22.25
N TYR A 124 4.16 11.53 21.94
CA TYR A 124 5.58 11.35 22.14
C TYR A 124 6.41 12.37 21.36
N LEU A 125 6.13 12.58 20.06
CA LEU A 125 6.82 13.58 19.25
C LEU A 125 6.59 15.00 19.79
N MET A 126 5.36 15.33 20.17
CA MET A 126 5.03 16.64 20.73
C MET A 126 5.69 16.89 22.08
N SER A 127 5.85 15.87 22.92
CA SER A 127 6.57 15.95 24.21
C SER A 127 8.05 16.32 24.04
N ARG A 128 8.60 16.13 22.83
CA ARG A 128 9.97 16.53 22.46
C ARG A 128 10.04 17.93 21.85
N GLY A 129 8.96 18.70 21.91
CA GLY A 129 8.91 20.09 21.43
C GLY A 129 8.57 20.24 19.94
N ILE A 130 8.24 19.14 19.25
CA ILE A 130 7.78 19.18 17.87
C ILE A 130 6.33 19.64 17.86
N ASN A 131 5.99 20.67 17.08
CA ASN A 131 4.58 21.10 17.02
C ASN A 131 3.71 20.02 16.35
N SER A 132 2.40 20.07 16.59
CA SER A 132 1.48 19.02 16.14
C SER A 132 1.46 18.80 14.62
N ALA A 133 1.62 19.85 13.83
CA ALA A 133 1.64 19.74 12.36
C ALA A 133 2.90 19.01 11.88
N ASP A 134 4.07 19.41 12.40
CA ASP A 134 5.33 18.74 12.07
C ASP A 134 5.35 17.28 12.55
N ALA A 135 4.75 16.98 13.71
CA ALA A 135 4.65 15.61 14.22
C ALA A 135 3.82 14.71 13.28
N ARG A 136 2.66 15.18 12.81
CA ARG A 136 1.83 14.47 11.83
C ARG A 136 2.58 14.26 10.53
N ARG A 137 3.22 15.30 10.00
CA ARG A 137 4.05 15.20 8.79
C ARG A 137 5.14 14.15 8.93
N LEU A 138 5.84 14.10 10.06
CA LEU A 138 6.87 13.09 10.31
C LEU A 138 6.32 11.66 10.31
N VAL A 139 5.15 11.44 10.93
CA VAL A 139 4.50 10.12 10.94
C VAL A 139 4.11 9.70 9.53
N VAL A 140 3.47 10.57 8.75
CA VAL A 140 3.07 10.24 7.36
C VAL A 140 4.29 10.03 6.47
N ARG A 141 5.34 10.84 6.62
CA ARG A 141 6.61 10.64 5.90
C ARG A 141 7.23 9.30 6.24
N GLY A 142 7.32 8.93 7.52
CA GLY A 142 7.82 7.63 7.96
C GLY A 142 7.00 6.47 7.38
N PHE A 143 5.67 6.62 7.37
CA PHE A 143 4.75 5.65 6.80
C PHE A 143 5.03 5.37 5.31
N PHE A 144 5.19 6.41 4.49
CA PHE A 144 5.52 6.24 3.06
C PHE A 144 6.98 5.90 2.80
N ASN A 145 7.92 6.36 3.63
CA ASN A 145 9.34 6.07 3.43
C ASN A 145 9.63 4.57 3.49
N GLU A 146 8.88 3.80 4.29
CA GLU A 146 9.00 2.33 4.36
C GLU A 146 8.93 1.70 2.96
N ILE A 147 7.99 2.14 2.11
CA ILE A 147 7.83 1.59 0.76
C ILE A 147 8.64 2.35 -0.30
N VAL A 148 8.76 3.67 -0.19
CA VAL A 148 9.51 4.47 -1.18
C VAL A 148 10.99 4.07 -1.18
N SER A 149 11.56 3.77 -0.01
CA SER A 149 12.96 3.34 0.10
C SER A 149 13.27 2.00 -0.60
N GLU A 150 12.25 1.15 -0.84
CA GLU A 150 12.40 -0.12 -1.56
C GLU A 150 12.66 0.06 -3.06
N ILE A 151 12.33 1.22 -3.64
CA ILE A 151 12.47 1.50 -5.09
C ILE A 151 13.94 1.45 -5.57
N GLY A 152 14.90 1.76 -4.69
CA GLY A 152 16.33 1.71 -4.96
C GLY A 152 16.92 2.82 -5.86
N ASP A 153 16.10 3.73 -6.39
CA ASP A 153 16.53 4.88 -7.19
C ASP A 153 16.29 6.20 -6.44
N GLU A 154 17.37 6.83 -5.99
CA GLU A 154 17.32 8.05 -5.16
C GLU A 154 16.55 9.20 -5.84
N VAL A 155 16.69 9.36 -7.17
CA VAL A 155 16.01 10.45 -7.90
C VAL A 155 14.51 10.24 -7.91
N ILE A 156 14.05 9.01 -8.09
CA ILE A 156 12.62 8.66 -8.03
C ILE A 156 12.11 8.80 -6.59
N GLN A 157 12.89 8.34 -5.61
CA GLN A 157 12.54 8.41 -4.19
C GLN A 157 12.34 9.86 -3.74
N ASP A 158 13.31 10.73 -4.01
CA ASP A 158 13.25 12.15 -3.66
C ASP A 158 12.04 12.81 -4.33
N ARG A 159 11.83 12.54 -5.63
CA ARG A 159 10.68 13.10 -6.36
C ARG A 159 9.34 12.66 -5.77
N LEU A 160 9.23 11.42 -5.31
CA LEU A 160 8.01 10.91 -4.66
C LEU A 160 7.82 11.51 -3.28
N MET A 161 8.88 11.60 -2.46
CA MET A 161 8.81 12.18 -1.13
C MET A 161 8.49 13.68 -1.18
N ASP A 162 9.06 14.43 -2.13
CA ASP A 162 8.72 15.83 -2.38
C ASP A 162 7.25 15.99 -2.80
N ARG A 163 6.75 15.05 -3.61
CA ARG A 163 5.34 15.07 -4.01
C ARG A 163 4.41 14.81 -2.82
N ILE A 164 4.74 13.84 -1.97
CA ILE A 164 4.00 13.53 -0.74
C ILE A 164 3.97 14.74 0.19
N ASP A 165 5.13 15.38 0.40
CA ASP A 165 5.25 16.59 1.20
C ASP A 165 4.39 17.74 0.64
N GLY A 166 4.32 17.87 -0.68
CA GLY A 166 3.44 18.83 -1.35
C GLY A 166 1.95 18.56 -1.13
N GLU A 167 1.52 17.30 -1.12
CA GLU A 167 0.11 16.95 -0.84
C GLU A 167 -0.24 17.13 0.64
N LEU A 168 0.67 16.79 1.56
CA LEU A 168 0.49 17.03 3.01
C LEU A 168 0.29 18.52 3.32
N ALA A 169 1.14 19.37 2.74
CA ALA A 169 1.03 20.82 2.91
C ALA A 169 -0.33 21.37 2.40
N ARG A 170 -0.90 20.79 1.34
CA ARG A 170 -2.22 21.17 0.81
C ARG A 170 -3.37 20.66 1.65
N ALA A 171 -3.21 19.47 2.24
CA ALA A 171 -4.21 18.84 3.09
C ALA A 171 -4.36 19.53 4.46
N GLY A 172 -3.43 20.43 4.84
CA GLY A 172 -3.42 21.05 6.16
C GLY A 172 -3.13 20.05 7.29
N ALA A 173 -2.47 18.93 6.94
CA ALA A 173 -2.15 17.82 7.82
C ALA A 173 -0.66 17.81 8.19
#